data_AF-A0A6J8A356-F1
#
_entry.id   AF-A0A6J8A356-F1
#
_cell.length_a   1.000
_cell.length_b   1.000
_cell.length_c   1.000
_cell.angle_alpha   90.00
_cell.angle_beta   90.00
_cell.angle_gamma   90.00
#
_symmetry.space_group_name_H-M   'P 1'
#
loop_
_entity.id
_entity.type
_entity.pdbx_description
1 polymer ?
#
loop_
_entity_poly.entity_id
_entity_poly.type
_entity_poly.pdbx_seq_one_letter_code
_entity_poly.pdbx_strand_id
1 'polypeptide(L)'
;MCFICGKLCSRSRKQEWSMVESSIDLSSKSIFAKVNRAANERKAEAMLLRLSEVPNGNLVAIEARYHRKKSCIASYLNLKSIEATTKNVSETQTRYDEVLNELMTEVRSNIVEQKQVYLLSTLLSRFVERLAKSNGPNAQQYRSQLLKAKLISKYPELSFIPQTPYSDLVCSAEITVGDALRKAEQLLNVIQQSEEAQIGTSSSSAFAKQAMTA
;
A
#
# COMPACT_ATOMS: atom_id res chain seq x y z
N MET A 1 8.84 -8.45 -11.53
CA MET A 1 7.48 -7.84 -11.61
C MET A 1 7.53 -6.74 -12.68
N CYS A 2 6.47 -6.50 -13.44
CA CYS A 2 6.45 -5.39 -14.39
C CYS A 2 6.27 -4.06 -13.65
N PHE A 3 7.21 -3.13 -13.81
CA PHE A 3 7.21 -1.82 -13.16
C PHE A 3 5.97 -0.99 -13.54
N ILE A 4 5.47 -1.11 -14.76
CA ILE A 4 4.32 -0.32 -15.23
C ILE A 4 3.00 -0.88 -14.70
N CYS A 5 2.70 -2.15 -14.99
CA CYS A 5 1.40 -2.72 -14.66
C CYS A 5 1.32 -3.45 -13.31
N GLY A 6 2.42 -3.55 -12.56
CA GLY A 6 2.46 -4.18 -11.23
C GLY A 6 2.25 -5.71 -11.22
N LYS A 7 1.98 -6.33 -12.37
CA LYS A 7 1.71 -7.78 -12.45
C LYS A 7 3.01 -8.60 -12.40
N LEU A 8 2.95 -9.71 -11.66
CA LEU A 8 3.91 -10.80 -11.75
C LEU A 8 3.60 -11.61 -13.00
N CYS A 9 4.39 -11.44 -14.06
CA CYS A 9 4.28 -12.30 -15.23
C CYS A 9 5.26 -13.46 -15.15
N SER A 10 4.87 -14.59 -15.73
CA SER A 10 5.53 -15.89 -15.59
C SER A 10 7.00 -15.84 -16.02
N ARG A 11 7.87 -16.49 -15.24
CA ARG A 11 9.32 -16.57 -15.46
C ARG A 11 9.69 -17.18 -16.82
N SER A 12 8.79 -17.94 -17.45
CA SER A 12 9.00 -18.55 -18.78
C SER A 12 9.03 -17.55 -19.94
N ARG A 13 8.63 -16.29 -19.72
CA ARG A 13 8.58 -15.26 -20.78
C ARG A 13 9.60 -14.13 -20.61
N LYS A 14 10.76 -14.38 -20.00
CA LYS A 14 11.81 -13.36 -19.79
C LYS A 14 12.23 -12.63 -21.08
N GLN A 15 12.19 -13.29 -22.24
CA GLN A 15 12.47 -12.68 -23.56
C GLN A 15 11.44 -11.60 -23.97
N GLU A 16 10.30 -11.51 -23.30
CA GLU A 16 9.26 -10.50 -23.56
C GLU A 16 9.41 -9.25 -22.69
N TRP A 17 10.51 -9.13 -21.95
CA TRP A 17 10.76 -8.04 -21.02
C TRP A 17 11.79 -7.09 -21.62
N SER A 18 11.54 -5.79 -21.50
CA SER A 18 12.55 -4.76 -21.72
C SER A 18 13.03 -4.28 -20.35
N MET A 19 14.36 -4.25 -20.16
CA MET A 19 14.93 -3.42 -19.10
C MET A 19 14.85 -1.97 -19.54
N VAL A 20 14.72 -1.07 -18.56
CA VAL A 20 14.93 0.35 -18.83
C VAL A 20 16.38 0.53 -19.29
N GLU A 21 16.58 0.99 -20.52
CA GLU A 21 17.91 1.32 -21.01
C GLU A 21 18.45 2.54 -20.25
N SER A 22 19.73 2.48 -19.86
CA SER A 22 20.44 3.50 -19.09
C SER A 22 20.54 4.79 -19.87
N SER A 23 19.51 5.62 -19.74
CA SER A 23 19.61 7.05 -19.98
C SER A 23 19.66 7.69 -18.59
N ILE A 24 20.87 7.85 -18.06
CA ILE A 24 21.13 8.86 -17.04
C ILE A 24 20.90 10.18 -17.75
N ASP A 25 19.64 10.58 -17.80
CA ASP A 25 19.24 11.80 -18.46
C ASP A 25 18.18 12.39 -17.54
N LEU A 26 18.62 13.21 -16.59
CA LEU A 26 17.77 13.99 -15.68
C LEU A 26 16.87 14.99 -16.45
N SER A 27 16.93 14.98 -17.78
CA SER A 27 16.07 15.74 -18.67
C SER A 27 14.63 15.22 -18.66
N SER A 28 13.70 16.10 -19.05
CA SER A 28 12.28 15.83 -19.28
C SER A 28 11.99 14.73 -20.32
N LYS A 29 13.03 14.16 -20.94
CA LYS A 29 12.94 13.10 -21.95
C LYS A 29 13.11 11.68 -21.40
N SER A 30 13.52 11.51 -20.13
CA SER A 30 13.67 10.18 -19.52
C SER A 30 12.34 9.42 -19.42
N ILE A 31 12.44 8.08 -19.40
CA ILE A 31 11.29 7.21 -19.17
C ILE A 31 10.66 7.51 -17.80
N PHE A 32 11.47 7.78 -16.79
CA PHE A 32 10.99 8.19 -15.47
C PHE A 32 10.14 9.46 -15.55
N ALA A 33 10.65 10.53 -16.16
CA ALA A 33 9.92 11.80 -16.27
C ALA A 33 8.60 11.64 -17.05
N LYS A 34 8.62 10.87 -18.15
CA LYS A 34 7.41 10.58 -18.95
C LYS A 34 6.37 9.80 -18.16
N VAL A 35 6.78 8.76 -17.44
CA VAL A 35 5.87 7.96 -16.61
C VAL A 35 5.37 8.77 -15.42
N ASN A 36 6.21 9.61 -14.80
CA ASN A 36 5.81 10.49 -13.72
C ASN A 36 4.79 11.53 -14.19
N ARG A 37 5.01 12.16 -15.35
CA ARG A 37 4.04 13.09 -15.93
C ARG A 37 2.70 12.41 -16.21
N ALA A 38 2.73 11.27 -16.90
CA ALA A 38 1.52 10.51 -17.21
C ALA A 38 0.81 10.02 -15.93
N ALA A 39 1.56 9.65 -14.88
CA ALA A 39 1.00 9.24 -13.59
C ALA A 39 0.30 10.41 -12.89
N ASN A 40 0.88 11.61 -12.92
CA ASN A 40 0.26 12.82 -12.38
C ASN A 40 -1.01 13.20 -13.17
N GLU A 41 -0.94 13.20 -14.50
CA GLU A 41 -2.09 13.48 -15.37
C GLU A 41 -3.25 12.47 -15.15
N ARG A 42 -2.92 11.19 -14.94
CA ARG A 42 -3.89 10.14 -14.62
C ARG A 42 -4.39 10.15 -13.17
N LYS A 43 -3.76 10.94 -12.28
CA LYS A 43 -3.88 10.80 -10.81
C LYS A 43 -3.67 9.35 -10.35
N ALA A 44 -2.74 8.64 -10.99
CA ALA A 44 -2.48 7.22 -10.73
C ALA A 44 -1.61 7.05 -9.48
N GLU A 45 -2.22 7.15 -8.30
CA GLU A 45 -1.53 7.13 -7.00
C GLU A 45 -0.57 5.94 -6.84
N ALA A 46 -1.01 4.72 -7.19
CA ALA A 46 -0.18 3.53 -7.09
C ALA A 46 1.06 3.54 -8.01
N MET A 47 1.06 4.35 -9.07
CA MET A 47 2.25 4.59 -9.89
C MET A 47 3.12 5.69 -9.29
N LEU A 48 2.52 6.80 -8.86
CA LEU A 48 3.24 7.91 -8.22
C LEU A 48 4.05 7.44 -7.00
N LEU A 49 3.47 6.54 -6.22
CA LEU A 49 4.14 5.94 -5.07
C LEU A 49 5.31 5.04 -5.47
N ARG A 50 5.12 4.16 -6.46
CA ARG A 50 6.22 3.37 -7.03
C ARG A 50 7.35 4.23 -7.57
N LEU A 51 7.02 5.41 -8.12
CA LEU A 51 8.02 6.36 -8.62
C LEU A 51 8.74 7.09 -7.47
N SER A 52 8.08 7.38 -6.35
CA SER A 52 8.71 8.01 -5.18
C SER A 52 9.76 7.11 -4.50
N GLU A 53 9.61 5.79 -4.62
CA GLU A 53 10.59 4.82 -4.12
C GLU A 53 11.82 4.66 -5.03
N VAL A 54 11.83 5.30 -6.21
CA VAL A 54 12.96 5.23 -7.16
C VAL A 54 14.00 6.27 -6.75
N PRO A 55 15.19 5.86 -6.28
CA PRO A 55 16.23 6.81 -5.86
C PRO A 55 16.68 7.66 -7.03
N ASN A 56 16.62 8.98 -6.89
CA ASN A 56 17.00 9.96 -7.92
C ASN A 56 16.29 9.76 -9.27
N GLY A 57 15.12 9.10 -9.29
CA GLY A 57 14.41 8.76 -10.52
C GLY A 57 15.16 7.76 -11.42
N ASN A 58 16.18 7.07 -10.89
CA ASN A 58 16.97 6.13 -11.65
C ASN A 58 16.32 4.74 -11.69
N LEU A 59 15.49 4.52 -12.69
CA LEU A 59 14.83 3.23 -12.94
C LEU A 59 15.81 2.09 -13.26
N VAL A 60 17.04 2.39 -13.70
CA VAL A 60 18.07 1.37 -13.95
C VAL A 60 18.70 0.89 -12.64
N ALA A 61 18.91 1.79 -11.67
CA ALA A 61 19.46 1.44 -10.36
C ALA A 61 18.59 0.42 -9.60
N ILE A 62 17.28 0.42 -9.85
CA ILE A 62 16.34 -0.57 -9.27
C ILE A 62 16.03 -1.74 -10.23
N GLU A 63 16.80 -1.88 -11.32
CA GLU A 63 16.59 -2.86 -12.39
C GLU A 63 15.13 -2.94 -12.88
N ALA A 64 14.46 -1.79 -13.03
CA ALA A 64 13.07 -1.77 -13.43
C ALA A 64 12.87 -2.44 -14.79
N ARG A 65 11.89 -3.33 -14.88
CA ARG A 65 11.55 -4.06 -16.10
C ARG A 65 10.09 -3.93 -16.44
N TYR A 66 9.74 -3.94 -17.72
CA TYR A 66 8.34 -3.90 -18.17
C TYR A 66 8.10 -4.78 -19.40
N HIS A 67 6.84 -5.11 -19.67
CA HIS A 67 6.49 -5.95 -20.81
C HIS A 67 6.71 -5.23 -22.14
N ARG A 68 7.52 -5.84 -23.00
CA ARG A 68 7.83 -5.39 -24.36
C ARG A 68 6.68 -5.68 -25.32
N LYS A 69 6.18 -6.92 -25.38
CA LYS A 69 5.16 -7.35 -26.36
C LYS A 69 3.80 -6.67 -26.21
N LYS A 70 3.41 -6.28 -24.99
CA LYS A 70 2.19 -5.49 -24.75
C LYS A 70 2.44 -3.99 -24.77
N SER A 71 3.68 -3.57 -25.05
CA SER A 71 4.14 -2.18 -24.98
C SER A 71 3.61 -1.47 -23.74
N CYS A 72 3.78 -2.05 -22.54
CA CYS A 72 3.17 -1.50 -21.32
C CYS A 72 3.51 -0.02 -21.16
N ILE A 73 4.74 0.37 -21.51
CA ILE A 73 5.16 1.76 -21.51
C ILE A 73 4.37 2.61 -22.53
N ALA A 74 4.26 2.19 -23.79
CA ALA A 74 3.56 2.96 -24.82
C ALA A 74 2.06 3.06 -24.52
N SER A 75 1.44 1.98 -24.06
CA SER A 75 0.04 1.97 -23.61
C SER A 75 -0.18 2.92 -22.43
N TYR A 76 0.75 2.95 -21.47
CA TYR A 76 0.66 3.82 -20.30
C TYR A 76 0.91 5.30 -20.62
N LEU A 77 1.71 5.60 -21.64
CA LEU A 77 1.98 6.98 -22.07
C LEU A 77 0.97 7.51 -23.09
N ASN A 78 0.04 6.69 -23.58
CA ASN A 78 -0.94 7.10 -24.59
C ASN A 78 -2.01 8.04 -24.01
N LEU A 79 -2.14 9.24 -24.59
CA LEU A 79 -3.12 10.28 -24.22
C LEU A 79 -4.58 9.80 -24.20
N LYS A 80 -5.03 9.03 -25.21
CA LYS A 80 -6.40 8.49 -25.23
C LYS A 80 -6.66 7.54 -24.06
N SER A 81 -5.62 6.80 -23.64
CA SER A 81 -5.70 5.96 -22.44
C SER A 81 -5.73 6.81 -21.17
N ILE A 82 -5.04 7.95 -21.14
CA ILE A 82 -5.07 8.89 -20.00
C ILE A 82 -6.50 9.43 -19.82
N GLU A 83 -7.10 9.97 -20.88
CA GLU A 83 -8.47 10.53 -20.87
C GLU A 83 -9.54 9.50 -20.48
N ALA A 84 -9.44 8.28 -21.02
CA ALA A 84 -10.36 7.20 -20.65
C ALA A 84 -10.18 6.75 -19.19
N THR A 85 -8.96 6.83 -18.65
CA THR A 85 -8.70 6.49 -17.24
C THR A 85 -9.23 7.58 -16.32
N THR A 86 -8.96 8.86 -16.61
CA THR A 86 -9.41 9.98 -15.77
C THR A 86 -10.93 10.06 -15.65
N LYS A 87 -11.67 9.72 -16.73
CA LYS A 87 -13.14 9.64 -16.69
C LYS A 87 -13.67 8.55 -15.75
N ASN A 88 -13.02 7.38 -15.71
CA ASN A 88 -13.40 6.26 -14.83
C ASN A 88 -12.91 6.42 -13.38
N VAL A 89 -11.83 7.18 -13.16
CA VAL A 89 -11.30 7.50 -11.82
C VAL A 89 -12.32 8.32 -11.03
N SER A 90 -13.16 9.14 -11.67
CA SER A 90 -14.11 10.02 -11.01
C SER A 90 -15.10 9.33 -10.06
N GLU A 91 -15.51 8.09 -10.29
CA GLU A 91 -16.49 7.39 -9.43
C GLU A 91 -15.82 6.45 -8.42
N THR A 92 -14.68 5.87 -8.78
CA THR A 92 -13.92 4.95 -7.93
C THR A 92 -13.06 5.68 -6.91
N GLN A 93 -12.59 6.89 -7.23
CA GLN A 93 -11.84 7.76 -6.33
C GLN A 93 -12.72 8.23 -5.16
N THR A 94 -14.00 8.53 -5.39
CA THR A 94 -14.91 9.03 -4.34
C THR A 94 -15.08 8.03 -3.20
N ARG A 95 -15.32 6.74 -3.50
CA ARG A 95 -15.45 5.70 -2.47
C ARG A 95 -14.15 5.43 -1.73
N TYR A 96 -13.04 5.49 -2.46
CA TYR A 96 -11.71 5.33 -1.87
C TYR A 96 -11.42 6.46 -0.88
N ASP A 97 -11.72 7.70 -1.26
CA ASP A 97 -11.53 8.90 -0.45
C ASP A 97 -12.46 8.93 0.76
N GLU A 98 -13.70 8.44 0.64
CA GLU A 98 -14.64 8.27 1.76
C GLU A 98 -14.07 7.32 2.83
N VAL A 99 -13.71 6.10 2.44
CA VAL A 99 -13.14 5.10 3.37
C VAL A 99 -11.85 5.61 4.01
N LEU A 100 -11.02 6.31 3.22
CA LEU A 100 -9.81 6.91 3.72
C LEU A 100 -10.14 8.00 4.75
N ASN A 101 -11.12 8.87 4.48
CA ASN A 101 -11.50 9.91 5.41
C ASN A 101 -12.02 9.36 6.74
N GLU A 102 -12.77 8.26 6.73
CA GLU A 102 -13.17 7.57 7.95
C GLU A 102 -11.98 7.05 8.76
N LEU A 103 -11.00 6.43 8.10
CA LEU A 103 -9.77 5.98 8.77
C LEU A 103 -8.99 7.18 9.32
N MET A 104 -8.94 8.28 8.59
CA MET A 104 -8.25 9.50 9.01
C MET A 104 -8.90 10.10 10.27
N THR A 105 -10.23 10.09 10.36
CA THR A 105 -10.96 10.52 11.57
C THR A 105 -10.61 9.64 12.77
N GLU A 106 -10.52 8.33 12.57
CA GLU A 106 -10.09 7.38 13.61
C GLU A 106 -8.64 7.64 14.05
N VAL A 107 -7.72 7.84 13.10
CA VAL A 107 -6.32 8.17 13.39
C VAL A 107 -6.22 9.44 14.22
N ARG A 108 -6.98 10.48 13.86
CA ARG A 108 -7.01 11.72 14.64
C ARG A 108 -7.47 11.46 16.06
N SER A 109 -8.61 10.80 16.24
CA SER A 109 -9.16 10.57 17.59
C SER A 109 -8.25 9.67 18.44
N ASN A 110 -7.77 8.56 17.90
CA ASN A 110 -7.03 7.58 18.68
C ASN A 110 -5.56 7.96 18.85
N ILE A 111 -4.90 8.43 17.80
CA ILE A 111 -3.44 8.66 17.82
C ILE A 111 -3.14 10.10 18.23
N VAL A 112 -3.78 11.09 17.60
CA VAL A 112 -3.48 12.50 17.85
C VAL A 112 -4.06 12.97 19.18
N GLU A 113 -5.33 12.66 19.44
CA GLU A 113 -6.05 13.13 20.65
C GLU A 113 -5.83 12.20 21.85
N GLN A 114 -6.02 10.88 21.69
CA GLN A 114 -5.89 9.90 22.79
C GLN A 114 -4.47 9.36 22.99
N LYS A 115 -3.49 9.79 22.18
CA LYS A 115 -2.07 9.41 22.30
C LYS A 115 -1.85 7.89 22.30
N GLN A 116 -2.66 7.16 21.53
CA GLN A 116 -2.46 5.74 21.31
C GLN A 116 -1.35 5.50 20.28
N VAL A 117 -0.85 4.26 20.27
CA VAL A 117 0.18 3.80 19.34
C VAL A 117 -0.43 2.68 18.51
N TYR A 118 -0.13 2.65 17.21
CA TYR A 118 -0.60 1.60 16.31
C TYR A 118 0.55 1.11 15.44
N LEU A 119 0.51 -0.16 15.04
CA LEU A 119 1.32 -0.62 13.93
C LEU A 119 0.70 -0.10 12.61
N LEU A 120 1.53 0.38 11.70
CA LEU A 120 1.09 0.81 10.36
C LEU A 120 0.40 -0.35 9.61
N SER A 121 0.82 -1.59 9.83
CA SER A 121 0.14 -2.78 9.31
C SER A 121 -1.28 -2.92 9.83
N THR A 122 -1.54 -2.62 11.12
CA THR A 122 -2.89 -2.66 11.69
C THR A 122 -3.80 -1.61 11.05
N LEU A 123 -3.29 -0.39 10.85
CA LEU A 123 -4.04 0.66 10.14
C LEU A 123 -4.33 0.27 8.69
N LEU A 124 -3.35 -0.35 8.01
CA LEU A 124 -3.53 -0.87 6.66
C LEU A 124 -4.60 -1.97 6.60
N SER A 125 -4.56 -2.95 7.52
CA SER A 125 -5.57 -4.01 7.58
C SER A 125 -6.98 -3.44 7.76
N ARG A 126 -7.15 -2.49 8.69
CA ARG A 126 -8.44 -1.79 8.90
C ARG A 126 -8.90 -1.07 7.65
N PHE A 127 -7.98 -0.38 6.96
CA PHE A 127 -8.26 0.29 5.71
C PHE A 127 -8.78 -0.69 4.65
N VAL A 128 -8.05 -1.78 4.42
CA VAL A 128 -8.38 -2.81 3.43
C VAL A 128 -9.72 -3.48 3.75
N GLU A 129 -9.99 -3.77 5.02
CA GLU A 129 -11.27 -4.32 5.46
C GLU A 129 -12.45 -3.39 5.18
N ARG A 130 -12.31 -2.09 5.46
CA ARG A 130 -13.37 -1.10 5.15
C ARG A 130 -13.59 -0.96 3.65
N LEU A 131 -12.52 -0.99 2.88
CA LEU A 131 -12.58 -0.91 1.43
C LEU A 131 -13.23 -2.15 0.80
N ALA A 132 -13.01 -3.32 1.39
CA ALA A 132 -13.69 -4.55 0.99
C ALA A 132 -15.20 -4.47 1.29
N LYS A 133 -15.60 -3.90 2.43
CA LYS A 133 -17.01 -3.69 2.80
C LYS A 133 -17.73 -2.70 1.89
N SER A 134 -17.04 -1.68 1.37
CA SER A 134 -17.61 -0.67 0.48
C SER A 134 -17.63 -1.07 -1.01
N ASN A 135 -17.34 -2.33 -1.33
CA ASN A 135 -17.16 -2.82 -2.71
C ASN A 135 -16.15 -1.97 -3.50
N GLY A 136 -15.13 -1.45 -2.82
CA GLY A 136 -14.06 -0.67 -3.45
C GLY A 136 -13.13 -1.58 -4.29
N PRO A 137 -12.63 -1.09 -5.43
CA PRO A 137 -11.75 -1.89 -6.29
C PRO A 137 -10.38 -2.15 -5.61
N ASN A 138 -9.84 -3.35 -5.80
CA ASN A 138 -8.44 -3.72 -5.51
C ASN A 138 -7.94 -3.45 -4.07
N ALA A 139 -8.79 -3.61 -3.04
CA ALA A 139 -8.42 -3.39 -1.64
C ALA A 139 -7.11 -4.10 -1.23
N GLN A 140 -6.91 -5.35 -1.64
CA GLN A 140 -5.72 -6.14 -1.27
C GLN A 140 -4.40 -5.70 -1.94
N GLN A 141 -4.46 -4.83 -2.95
CA GLN A 141 -3.25 -4.31 -3.61
C GLN A 141 -2.74 -3.01 -2.97
N TYR A 142 -3.48 -2.46 -2.01
CA TYR A 142 -3.09 -1.23 -1.33
C TYR A 142 -1.84 -1.44 -0.47
N ARG A 143 -0.89 -0.52 -0.57
CA ARG A 143 0.44 -0.65 0.06
C ARG A 143 0.53 0.18 1.34
N SER A 144 1.31 -0.28 2.32
CA SER A 144 1.53 0.44 3.58
C SER A 144 2.22 1.79 3.36
N GLN A 145 3.17 1.88 2.41
CA GLN A 145 3.83 3.14 2.08
C GLN A 145 2.83 4.19 1.56
N LEU A 146 1.84 3.75 0.78
CA LEU A 146 0.78 4.57 0.22
C LEU A 146 -0.05 5.19 1.37
N LEU A 147 -0.45 4.37 2.34
CA LEU A 147 -1.14 4.84 3.53
C LEU A 147 -0.28 5.80 4.35
N LYS A 148 0.99 5.45 4.60
CA LYS A 148 1.94 6.27 5.35
C LYS A 148 2.10 7.67 4.74
N ALA A 149 2.27 7.75 3.42
CA ALA A 149 2.40 9.02 2.71
C ALA A 149 1.15 9.91 2.90
N LYS A 150 -0.06 9.32 2.81
CA LYS A 150 -1.30 10.07 3.05
C LYS A 150 -1.41 10.54 4.50
N LEU A 151 -1.04 9.71 5.46
CA LEU A 151 -1.04 10.05 6.89
C LEU A 151 -0.10 11.21 7.18
N ILE A 152 1.14 11.16 6.70
CA ILE A 152 2.12 12.26 6.84
C ILE A 152 1.60 13.55 6.22
N SER A 153 0.99 13.47 5.04
CA SER A 153 0.47 14.64 4.35
C SER A 153 -0.71 15.29 5.08
N LYS A 154 -1.54 14.52 5.80
CA LYS A 154 -2.74 15.03 6.48
C LYS A 154 -2.47 15.41 7.93
N TYR A 155 -1.56 14.71 8.59
CA TYR A 155 -1.23 14.87 10.01
C TYR A 155 0.29 14.94 10.20
N PRO A 156 0.91 16.12 9.95
CA PRO A 156 2.35 16.30 10.17
C PRO A 156 2.77 16.09 11.63
N GLU A 157 1.84 16.11 12.57
CA GLU A 157 2.02 15.79 13.99
C GLU A 157 2.15 14.28 14.29
N LEU A 158 2.10 13.42 13.28
CA LEU A 158 2.38 11.99 13.43
C LEU A 158 3.88 11.70 13.31
N SER A 159 4.37 10.86 14.21
CA SER A 159 5.70 10.26 14.15
C SER A 159 5.60 8.80 13.73
N PHE A 160 6.57 8.37 12.91
CA PHE A 160 6.69 7.02 12.42
C PHE A 160 8.01 6.43 12.90
N ILE A 161 7.95 5.48 13.82
CA ILE A 161 9.14 4.86 14.42
C ILE A 161 9.36 3.51 13.72
N PRO A 162 10.43 3.36 12.92
CA PRO A 162 10.73 2.10 12.27
C PRO A 162 10.92 0.99 13.30
N GLN A 163 10.34 -0.18 13.03
CA GLN A 163 10.55 -1.39 13.82
C GLN A 163 11.21 -2.44 12.94
N THR A 164 12.06 -3.29 13.49
CA THR A 164 12.57 -4.47 12.79
C THR A 164 12.41 -5.64 13.74
N PRO A 165 11.73 -6.74 13.36
CA PRO A 165 11.22 -7.09 12.02
C PRO A 165 9.80 -6.57 11.69
N TYR A 166 9.17 -5.80 12.57
CA TYR A 166 7.76 -5.43 12.46
C TYR A 166 7.49 -4.20 11.58
N SER A 167 6.21 -3.93 11.31
CA SER A 167 5.79 -2.69 10.64
C SER A 167 6.07 -1.46 11.52
N ASP A 168 6.30 -0.30 10.88
CA ASP A 168 6.46 0.99 11.58
C ASP A 168 5.37 1.24 12.61
N LEU A 169 5.75 1.78 13.77
CA LEU A 169 4.81 2.31 14.73
C LEU A 169 4.38 3.71 14.30
N VAL A 170 3.09 3.98 14.45
CA VAL A 170 2.46 5.28 14.21
C VAL A 170 2.00 5.82 15.55
N CYS A 171 2.50 7.00 15.93
CA CYS A 171 2.17 7.65 17.18
C CYS A 171 2.13 9.18 17.01
N SER A 172 1.59 9.90 17.99
CA SER A 172 1.73 11.37 18.01
C SER A 172 3.19 11.74 18.27
N ALA A 173 3.67 12.82 17.63
CA ALA A 173 5.02 13.36 17.81
C ALA A 173 5.31 13.85 19.24
N GLU A 174 4.27 14.06 20.06
CA GLU A 174 4.40 14.41 21.48
C GLU A 174 4.79 13.21 22.37
N ILE A 175 4.65 11.98 21.87
CA ILE A 175 4.99 10.77 22.62
C ILE A 175 6.48 10.49 22.45
N THR A 176 7.18 10.21 23.55
CA THR A 176 8.59 9.83 23.51
C THR A 176 8.76 8.46 22.84
N VAL A 177 9.91 8.24 22.20
CA VAL A 177 10.23 6.93 21.58
C VAL A 177 10.13 5.79 22.61
N GLY A 178 10.59 6.02 23.85
CA GLY A 178 10.52 5.03 24.93
C GLY A 178 9.08 4.66 25.33
N ASP A 179 8.19 5.64 25.39
CA ASP A 179 6.76 5.38 25.67
C ASP A 179 6.07 4.67 24.51
N ALA A 180 6.42 5.04 23.28
CA ALA A 180 5.88 4.40 22.09
C ALA A 180 6.26 2.91 22.03
N LEU A 181 7.52 2.57 22.34
CA LEU A 181 8.00 1.18 22.38
C LEU A 181 7.32 0.36 23.48
N ARG A 182 7.14 0.91 24.68
CA ARG A 182 6.42 0.23 25.78
C ARG A 182 4.97 -0.08 25.40
N LYS A 183 4.27 0.89 24.79
CA LYS A 183 2.90 0.69 24.29
C LYS A 183 2.87 -0.34 23.14
N ALA A 184 3.89 -0.36 22.29
CA ALA A 184 4.01 -1.33 21.21
C ALA A 184 4.19 -2.77 21.72
N GLU A 185 4.98 -2.98 22.77
CA GLU A 185 5.15 -4.29 23.39
C GLU A 185 3.82 -4.83 23.93
N GLN A 186 3.03 -3.97 24.59
CA GLN A 186 1.67 -4.32 25.03
C GLN A 186 0.75 -4.71 23.86
N LEU A 187 0.81 -3.97 22.76
CA LEU A 187 0.03 -4.26 21.54
C LEU A 187 0.41 -5.60 20.92
N LEU A 188 1.70 -5.91 20.82
CA LEU A 188 2.18 -7.17 20.25
C LEU A 188 1.71 -8.37 21.08
N ASN A 189 1.71 -8.26 22.41
CA ASN A 189 1.20 -9.31 23.30
C ASN A 189 -0.30 -9.55 23.10
N VAL A 190 -1.10 -8.49 22.93
CA VAL A 190 -2.54 -8.62 22.64
C VAL A 190 -2.78 -9.29 21.28
N ILE A 191 -1.98 -8.94 20.27
CA ILE A 191 -2.08 -9.55 18.93
C ILE A 191 -1.78 -11.05 19.01
N GLN A 192 -0.69 -11.45 19.67
CA GLN A 192 -0.33 -12.86 19.83
C GLN A 192 -1.42 -13.67 20.55
N GLN A 193 -1.97 -13.13 21.64
CA GLN A 193 -3.06 -13.78 22.37
C GLN A 193 -4.34 -13.92 21.53
N SER A 194 -4.63 -12.94 20.67
CA SER A 194 -5.80 -12.99 19.78
C SER A 194 -5.64 -14.01 18.64
N GLU A 195 -4.43 -14.24 18.15
CA GLU A 195 -4.13 -15.25 17.13
C GLU A 195 -4.23 -16.68 17.71
N GLU A 196 -3.74 -16.88 18.94
CA GLU A 196 -3.84 -18.17 19.65
C GLU A 196 -5.30 -18.56 19.95
N ALA A 197 -6.15 -17.58 20.32
CA ALA A 197 -7.58 -17.81 20.56
C ALA A 197 -8.36 -18.23 19.29
N GLN A 198 -7.92 -17.81 18.10
CA GLN A 198 -8.53 -18.21 16.83
C GLN A 198 -8.12 -19.62 16.38
N ILE A 199 -6.96 -20.11 16.80
CA ILE A 199 -6.48 -21.47 16.53
C ILE A 199 -7.15 -22.49 17.48
N GLY A 200 -7.44 -22.10 18.72
CA GLY A 200 -8.15 -22.93 19.70
C GLY A 200 -9.64 -23.17 19.40
N THR A 201 -10.29 -22.26 18.67
CA THR A 201 -11.72 -22.36 18.32
C THR A 201 -11.99 -23.15 17.05
N SER A 202 -10.99 -23.28 16.16
CA SER A 202 -11.11 -24.08 14.94
C SER A 202 -10.78 -25.57 15.15
N SER A 203 -10.10 -25.93 16.25
CA SER A 203 -9.79 -27.32 16.63
C SER A 203 -10.88 -28.00 17.49
N SER A 204 -11.77 -27.24 18.14
CA SER A 204 -12.84 -27.77 19.00
C SER A 204 -14.16 -28.10 18.26
N SER A 205 -14.32 -27.68 17.00
CA SER A 205 -15.51 -28.02 16.18
C SER A 205 -15.40 -29.35 15.42
N ALA A 206 -14.20 -29.97 15.38
CA ALA A 206 -13.98 -31.24 14.69
C ALA A 206 -14.31 -32.48 15.55
N PHE A 207 -14.43 -32.36 16.88
CA PHE A 207 -14.65 -33.50 17.78
C PHE A 207 -16.11 -33.76 18.18
N ALA A 208 -17.06 -32.90 17.79
CA ALA A 208 -18.47 -33.03 18.18
C ALA A 208 -19.37 -33.74 17.13
N LYS A 209 -18.80 -34.48 16.17
CA LYS A 209 -19.57 -35.22 15.13
C LYS A 209 -19.32 -36.72 15.04
N GLN A 210 -18.75 -37.36 16.08
CA GLN A 210 -18.66 -38.82 16.18
C GLN A 210 -19.23 -39.31 17.51
N ALA A 211 -20.52 -39.10 17.75
CA ALA A 211 -21.24 -39.76 18.84
C ALA A 211 -22.76 -39.83 18.60
N MET A 212 -23.23 -40.04 17.37
CA MET A 212 -24.64 -40.40 17.10
C MET A 212 -24.77 -41.12 15.75
N THR A 213 -24.24 -42.34 15.66
CA THR A 213 -24.73 -43.38 14.73
C THR A 213 -24.35 -44.73 15.32
N ALA A 214 -25.24 -45.27 16.14
CA ALA A 214 -25.35 -46.68 16.47
C ALA A 214 -26.84 -47.00 16.53
#